data_AF-A0A3D3DLC3-F1
#
_entry.id   AF-A0A3D3DLC3-F1
#
_cell.length_a   1.000
_cell.length_b   1.000
_cell.length_c   1.000
_cell.angle_alpha   90.00
_cell.angle_beta   90.00
_cell.angle_gamma   90.00
#
_symmetry.space_group_name_H-M   'P 1'
#
loop_
_entity.id
_entity.type
_entity.pdbx_description
1 polymer ?
#
loop_
_entity_poly.entity_id
_entity_poly.type
_entity_poly.pdbx_seq_one_letter_code
_entity_poly.pdbx_strand_id
1 'polypeptide(L)'
;FREVATLKVSAHFVIGRNGDVTQFVPVTRRAWHAGESWFDGRDRVNDFSVGVELVGSDDTRFTDSQYAVLAILTRGLQKAWPAITSDRIVGHSEIAPGRKTDPGPYFDWDRYRRLIPAA
;
A
#
# COMPACT_ATOMS: atom_id res chain seq x y z
N PHE A 1 -3.20 0.32 -23.08
CA PHE A 1 -2.85 1.72 -22.71
C PHE A 1 -3.97 2.74 -22.94
N ARG A 2 -4.82 2.64 -23.98
CA ARG A 2 -5.92 3.62 -24.20
C ARG A 2 -6.98 3.66 -23.08
N GLU A 3 -7.25 2.55 -22.42
CA GLU A 3 -8.33 2.44 -21.42
C GLU A 3 -7.99 3.04 -20.04
N VAL A 4 -6.70 3.12 -19.68
CA VAL A 4 -6.25 3.70 -18.39
C VAL A 4 -5.70 5.12 -18.54
N ALA A 5 -5.53 5.62 -19.76
CA ALA A 5 -4.95 6.94 -20.03
C ALA A 5 -5.81 8.10 -19.48
N THR A 6 -7.11 7.88 -19.29
CA THR A 6 -8.04 8.85 -18.70
C THR A 6 -8.12 8.74 -17.18
N LEU A 7 -7.58 7.67 -16.59
CA LEU A 7 -7.57 7.48 -15.13
C LEU A 7 -6.46 8.32 -14.52
N LYS A 8 -6.86 9.22 -13.62
CA LYS A 8 -5.94 9.98 -12.78
C LYS A 8 -5.62 9.17 -11.53
N VAL A 9 -4.67 8.25 -11.63
CA VAL A 9 -4.20 7.41 -10.53
C VAL A 9 -2.73 7.68 -10.22
N SER A 10 -2.37 7.55 -8.95
CA SER A 10 -0.99 7.65 -8.49
C SER A 10 -0.84 6.94 -7.15
N ALA A 11 0.36 6.45 -6.86
CA ALA A 11 0.74 5.97 -5.54
C ALA A 11 1.85 6.84 -4.96
N HIS A 12 2.11 6.73 -3.66
CA HIS A 12 3.29 7.39 -3.09
C HIS A 12 4.53 6.61 -3.50
N PHE A 13 4.50 5.29 -3.33
CA PHE A 13 5.62 4.40 -3.63
C PHE A 13 5.17 3.21 -4.48
N VAL A 14 6.04 2.76 -5.36
CA VAL A 14 5.94 1.46 -6.04
C VAL A 14 7.22 0.69 -5.77
N ILE A 15 7.09 -0.59 -5.38
CA ILE A 15 8.20 -1.50 -5.13
C ILE A 15 8.22 -2.57 -6.21
N GLY A 16 9.27 -2.54 -7.03
CA GLY A 16 9.52 -3.52 -8.10
C GLY A 16 9.83 -4.91 -7.55
N ARG A 17 9.81 -5.92 -8.43
CA ARG A 17 10.04 -7.33 -8.06
C ARG A 17 11.41 -7.59 -7.43
N ASN A 18 12.40 -6.76 -7.77
CA ASN A 18 13.76 -6.85 -7.24
C ASN A 18 13.96 -6.03 -5.95
N GLY A 19 12.92 -5.35 -5.47
CA GLY A 19 12.97 -4.48 -4.29
C GLY A 19 13.38 -3.03 -4.60
N ASP A 20 13.53 -2.65 -5.87
CA ASP A 20 13.69 -1.27 -6.27
C ASP A 20 12.46 -0.43 -5.87
N VAL A 21 12.68 0.75 -5.30
CA VAL A 21 11.60 1.65 -4.87
C VAL A 21 11.61 2.89 -5.74
N THR A 22 10.45 3.19 -6.32
CA THR A 22 10.21 4.48 -6.97
C THR A 22 9.17 5.26 -6.17
N GLN A 23 9.49 6.50 -5.80
CA GLN A 23 8.54 7.42 -5.19
C GLN A 23 7.97 8.36 -6.25
N PHE A 24 6.64 8.38 -6.40
CA PHE A 24 5.95 9.24 -7.37
C PHE A 24 5.33 10.47 -6.72
N VAL A 25 4.83 10.35 -5.49
CA VAL A 25 4.16 11.42 -4.77
C VAL A 25 4.81 11.59 -3.39
N PRO A 26 5.16 12.82 -2.96
CA PRO A 26 5.58 13.09 -1.58
C PRO A 26 4.49 12.66 -0.60
N VAL A 27 4.85 11.99 0.50
CA VAL A 27 3.89 11.55 1.54
C VAL A 27 3.15 12.68 2.26
N THR A 28 3.62 13.91 2.09
CA THR A 28 2.93 15.13 2.57
C THR A 28 1.88 15.65 1.59
N ARG A 29 1.71 14.98 0.45
CA ARG A 29 0.71 15.31 -0.58
C ARG A 29 -0.18 14.10 -0.82
N ARG A 30 -1.38 14.39 -1.32
CA ARG A 30 -2.38 13.39 -1.66
C ARG A 30 -2.00 12.66 -2.96
N ALA A 31 -1.83 11.34 -2.89
CA ALA A 31 -1.86 10.45 -4.05
C ALA A 31 -3.28 9.93 -4.33
N TRP A 32 -3.50 9.33 -5.51
CA TRP A 32 -4.80 8.83 -5.95
C TRP A 32 -4.75 7.32 -6.16
N HIS A 33 -4.62 6.57 -5.07
CA HIS A 33 -4.48 5.11 -5.09
C HIS A 33 -5.74 4.39 -4.59
N ALA A 34 -6.39 4.92 -3.55
CA ALA A 34 -7.49 4.24 -2.88
C ALA A 34 -8.83 4.33 -3.63
N GLY A 35 -9.06 5.36 -4.44
CA GLY A 35 -10.36 5.60 -5.08
C GLY A 35 -11.50 5.77 -4.07
N GLU A 36 -12.73 5.38 -4.44
CA GLU A 36 -13.87 5.29 -3.52
C GLU A 36 -13.59 4.23 -2.45
N SER A 37 -13.48 4.67 -1.20
CA SER A 37 -12.95 3.86 -0.10
C SER A 37 -13.37 4.43 1.26
N TRP A 38 -13.39 3.56 2.26
CA TRP A 38 -13.76 3.87 3.65
C TRP A 38 -12.84 3.13 4.62
N PHE A 39 -12.37 3.82 5.66
CA PHE A 39 -11.59 3.21 6.75
C PHE A 39 -11.85 3.95 8.05
N ASP A 40 -12.06 3.19 9.14
CA ASP A 40 -12.14 3.74 10.51
C ASP A 40 -13.14 4.92 10.64
N GLY A 41 -14.35 4.72 10.11
CA GLY A 41 -15.41 5.73 10.18
C GLY A 41 -15.27 6.92 9.23
N ARG A 42 -14.33 6.88 8.27
CA ARG A 42 -14.03 8.00 7.38
C ARG A 42 -14.01 7.58 5.91
N ASP A 43 -14.61 8.41 5.06
CA ASP A 43 -14.54 8.27 3.60
C ASP A 43 -13.22 8.82 3.02
N ARG A 44 -12.98 8.56 1.73
CA ARG A 44 -11.87 9.13 0.94
C ARG A 44 -10.50 8.86 1.56
N VAL A 45 -10.15 7.59 1.66
CA VAL A 45 -8.89 7.13 2.30
C VAL A 45 -7.64 7.85 1.75
N ASN A 46 -7.61 8.19 0.46
CA ASN A 46 -6.56 9.01 -0.16
C ASN A 46 -6.20 10.30 0.62
N ASP A 47 -7.13 10.87 1.37
CA ASP A 47 -6.95 12.13 2.09
C ASP A 47 -6.11 11.96 3.36
N PHE A 48 -5.93 10.72 3.85
CA PHE A 48 -5.23 10.42 5.11
C PHE A 48 -4.39 9.14 5.07
N SER A 49 -4.07 8.62 3.89
CA SER A 49 -3.27 7.38 3.73
C SER A 49 -2.01 7.58 2.88
N VAL A 50 -1.03 6.71 3.11
CA VAL A 50 0.13 6.52 2.22
C VAL A 50 -0.06 5.23 1.41
N GLY A 51 -0.37 5.35 0.13
CA GLY A 51 -0.41 4.21 -0.80
C GLY A 51 0.97 3.70 -1.22
N VAL A 52 1.20 2.41 -1.01
CA VAL A 52 2.38 1.65 -1.47
C VAL A 52 1.93 0.51 -2.35
N GLU A 53 2.41 0.48 -3.59
CA GLU A 53 2.12 -0.58 -4.55
C GLU A 53 3.28 -1.58 -4.61
N LEU A 54 2.95 -2.87 -4.65
CA LEU A 54 3.92 -3.91 -4.97
C LEU A 54 3.68 -4.38 -6.40
N VAL A 55 4.70 -4.36 -7.25
CA VAL A 55 4.60 -4.95 -8.59
C VAL A 55 4.31 -6.45 -8.45
N GLY A 56 3.21 -6.91 -9.02
CA GLY A 56 2.74 -8.28 -8.89
C GLY A 56 1.37 -8.46 -9.52
N SER A 57 0.73 -9.58 -9.20
CA SER A 57 -0.65 -9.87 -9.59
C SER A 57 -1.33 -10.70 -8.51
N ASP A 58 -2.65 -10.81 -8.60
CA ASP A 58 -3.48 -11.63 -7.69
C ASP A 58 -3.21 -13.14 -7.79
N ASP A 59 -2.31 -13.57 -8.70
CA ASP A 59 -1.95 -14.97 -8.95
C ASP A 59 -0.47 -15.29 -8.66
N THR A 60 0.31 -14.30 -8.21
CA THR A 60 1.76 -14.46 -8.02
C THR A 60 2.22 -14.06 -6.64
N ARG A 61 3.06 -14.90 -6.02
CA ARG A 61 3.69 -14.58 -4.72
C ARG A 61 4.60 -13.38 -4.84
N PHE A 62 4.58 -12.50 -3.84
CA PHE A 62 5.54 -11.40 -3.72
C PHE A 62 6.94 -11.91 -3.33
N THR A 63 7.98 -11.23 -3.78
CA THR A 63 9.37 -11.67 -3.56
C THR A 63 9.86 -11.31 -2.16
N ASP A 64 10.91 -12.00 -1.71
CA ASP A 64 11.58 -11.71 -0.45
C ASP A 64 12.09 -10.25 -0.40
N SER A 65 12.64 -9.77 -1.50
CA SER A 65 13.10 -8.39 -1.64
C SER A 65 11.95 -7.38 -1.46
N GLN A 66 10.77 -7.66 -2.00
CA GLN A 66 9.60 -6.79 -1.83
C GLN A 66 9.17 -6.71 -0.36
N TYR A 67 9.08 -7.83 0.35
CA TYR A 67 8.74 -7.82 1.78
C TYR A 67 9.78 -7.07 2.62
N ALA A 68 11.07 -7.32 2.38
CA ALA A 68 12.15 -6.67 3.12
C ALA A 68 12.10 -5.14 2.95
N VAL A 69 11.93 -4.68 1.72
CA VAL A 69 11.90 -3.24 1.40
C VAL A 69 10.61 -2.59 1.88
N LEU A 70 9.46 -3.26 1.73
CA LEU A 70 8.18 -2.78 2.27
C LEU A 70 8.26 -2.61 3.79
N ALA A 71 8.89 -3.54 4.50
CA ALA A 71 9.07 -3.44 5.95
C ALA A 71 9.98 -2.26 6.35
N ILE A 72 11.09 -2.04 5.64
CA ILE A 72 11.97 -0.88 5.86
C ILE A 72 11.22 0.43 5.64
N LEU A 73 10.50 0.54 4.52
CA LEU A 73 9.68 1.70 4.20
C LEU A 73 8.63 1.95 5.28
N THR A 74 7.90 0.91 5.67
CA THR A 74 6.86 0.97 6.72
C THR A 74 7.45 1.49 8.02
N ARG A 75 8.55 0.91 8.51
CA ARG A 75 9.21 1.34 9.75
C ARG A 75 9.63 2.82 9.69
N GLY A 76 10.13 3.27 8.54
CA GLY A 76 10.44 4.67 8.31
C GLY A 76 9.21 5.58 8.40
N LEU A 77 8.10 5.18 7.79
CA LEU A 77 6.82 5.87 7.87
C LEU A 77 6.28 5.91 9.31
N GLN A 78 6.29 4.79 10.04
CA GLN A 78 5.83 4.74 11.43
C GLN A 78 6.67 5.63 12.34
N LYS A 79 7.99 5.70 12.12
CA LYS A 79 8.88 6.58 12.88
C LYS A 79 8.57 8.06 12.64
N ALA A 80 8.27 8.45 11.41
CA ALA A 80 7.97 9.82 11.05
C ALA A 80 6.52 10.23 11.35
N TRP A 81 5.59 9.28 11.27
CA TRP A 81 4.16 9.44 11.55
C TRP A 81 3.70 8.33 12.52
N PRO A 82 3.85 8.52 13.84
CA PRO A 82 3.52 7.51 14.85
C PRO A 82 2.05 7.06 14.87
N ALA A 83 1.15 7.85 14.26
CA ALA A 83 -0.25 7.48 14.08
C ALA A 83 -0.45 6.34 13.07
N ILE A 84 0.58 5.95 12.29
CA ILE A 84 0.56 4.75 11.44
C ILE A 84 0.89 3.54 12.33
N THR A 85 -0.08 3.11 13.13
CA THR A 85 0.04 1.90 13.95
C THR A 85 -0.13 0.66 13.09
N SER A 86 0.28 -0.51 13.61
CA SER A 86 0.22 -1.76 12.86
C SER A 86 -1.22 -2.14 12.47
N ASP A 87 -2.21 -1.87 13.31
CA ASP A 87 -3.64 -2.08 13.00
C ASP A 87 -4.18 -1.16 11.89
N ARG A 88 -3.46 -0.08 11.55
CA ARG A 88 -3.86 0.88 10.50
C ARG A 88 -3.21 0.62 9.14
N ILE A 89 -2.47 -0.46 9.02
CA ILE A 89 -1.95 -0.93 7.73
C ILE A 89 -2.94 -1.97 7.21
N VAL A 90 -3.53 -1.71 6.06
CA VAL A 90 -4.60 -2.53 5.48
C VAL A 90 -4.42 -2.68 3.98
N GLY A 91 -5.00 -3.73 3.42
CA GLY A 91 -5.09 -3.93 1.97
C GLY A 91 -6.14 -3.04 1.32
N HIS A 92 -6.08 -2.92 -0.01
CA HIS A 92 -7.08 -2.15 -0.75
C HIS A 92 -8.47 -2.82 -0.68
N SER A 93 -8.50 -4.14 -0.67
CA SER A 93 -9.71 -4.94 -0.51
C SER A 93 -10.45 -4.69 0.81
N GLU A 94 -9.73 -4.33 1.87
CA GLU A 94 -10.31 -4.02 3.19
C GLU A 94 -11.00 -2.65 3.21
N ILE A 95 -10.46 -1.66 2.49
CA ILE A 95 -11.03 -0.30 2.43
C ILE A 95 -12.02 -0.09 1.29
N ALA A 96 -12.09 -1.03 0.35
CA ALA A 96 -12.98 -0.99 -0.82
C ALA A 96 -13.57 -2.38 -1.15
N PRO A 97 -14.29 -3.01 -0.19
CA PRO A 97 -14.81 -4.36 -0.35
C PRO A 97 -15.77 -4.45 -1.54
N GLY A 98 -15.68 -5.53 -2.31
CA GLY A 98 -16.47 -5.76 -3.52
C GLY A 98 -16.02 -5.00 -4.77
N ARG A 99 -15.11 -4.01 -4.62
CA ARG A 99 -14.53 -3.26 -5.75
C ARG A 99 -13.08 -3.63 -6.02
N LYS A 100 -12.31 -3.92 -4.97
CA LYS A 100 -10.87 -4.21 -5.06
C LYS A 100 -10.53 -5.52 -4.35
N THR A 101 -9.55 -6.22 -4.90
CA THR A 101 -9.08 -7.54 -4.43
C THR A 101 -7.65 -7.49 -3.91
N ASP A 102 -6.87 -6.51 -4.36
CA ASP A 102 -5.48 -6.32 -3.96
C ASP A 102 -5.33 -5.97 -2.47
N PRO A 103 -4.23 -6.40 -1.81
CA PRO A 103 -3.04 -7.05 -2.37
C PRO A 103 -3.21 -8.55 -2.68
N GLY A 104 -4.43 -9.07 -2.55
CA GLY A 104 -4.78 -10.42 -2.98
C GLY A 104 -4.31 -11.51 -2.01
N PRO A 105 -4.69 -12.77 -2.26
CA PRO A 105 -4.42 -13.90 -1.36
C PRO A 105 -2.93 -14.28 -1.27
N TYR A 106 -2.09 -13.80 -2.20
CA TYR A 106 -0.66 -14.10 -2.22
C TYR A 106 0.20 -13.09 -1.45
N PHE A 107 -0.42 -12.05 -0.89
CA PHE A 107 0.22 -11.22 0.12
C PHE A 107 0.13 -11.91 1.49
N ASP A 108 1.28 -12.38 1.96
CA ASP A 108 1.46 -13.03 3.25
C ASP A 108 1.53 -11.96 4.35
N TRP A 109 0.35 -11.61 4.86
CA TRP A 109 0.19 -10.64 5.94
C TRP A 109 1.00 -11.03 7.16
N ASP A 110 0.97 -12.30 7.59
CA ASP A 110 1.68 -12.76 8.78
C ASP A 110 3.20 -12.57 8.65
N ARG A 111 3.75 -12.89 7.47
CA ARG A 111 5.15 -12.63 7.15
C ARG A 111 5.46 -11.15 7.23
N TYR A 112 4.65 -10.30 6.61
CA TYR A 112 4.86 -8.86 6.64
C TYR A 112 4.79 -8.30 8.07
N ARG A 113 3.81 -8.74 8.88
CA ARG A 113 3.65 -8.32 10.28
C ARG A 113 4.85 -8.68 11.14
N ARG A 114 5.43 -9.87 10.96
CA ARG A 114 6.67 -10.27 11.67
C ARG A 114 7.87 -9.40 11.31
N LEU A 115 7.84 -8.72 10.17
CA LEU A 115 8.91 -7.84 9.70
C LEU A 115 8.73 -6.39 10.15
N ILE A 116 7.64 -6.02 10.83
CA ILE A 116 7.47 -4.66 11.36
C ILE A 116 7.31 -4.72 12.88
N PRO A 117 7.61 -3.63 13.61
CA PRO A 117 7.37 -3.58 15.05
C PRO A 117 5.90 -3.88 15.37
N ALA A 118 5.69 -4.59 16.48
CA ALA A 118 4.39 -4.54 17.13
C ALA A 118 4.15 -3.08 17.57
N ALA A 119 2.93 -2.58 17.36
CA ALA A 119 2.52 -1.29 17.88
C ALA A 119 2.43 -1.34 19.41
#